data_AF-A0A957YVX9-F1
#
_entry.id   AF-A0A957YVX9-F1
#
_cell.length_a   1.000
_cell.length_b   1.000
_cell.length_c   1.000
_cell.angle_alpha   90.00
_cell.angle_beta   90.00
_cell.angle_gamma   90.00
#
_symmetry.space_group_name_H-M   'P 1'
#
loop_
_entity.id
_entity.type
_entity.pdbx_description
1 polymer ?
#
loop_
_entity_poly.entity_id
_entity_poly.type
_entity_poly.pdbx_seq_one_letter_code
_entity_poly.pdbx_strand_id
1 'polypeptide(L)'
;AWTNSTTQSQGQRGIGTESIGKWRRHLSAEMVALCQSVARKEMKKFNYAPIAVGILAQMKAPLLLGRSFYEFFERLWRRWRVGGLSFVRNVLVNYWLRFVNIKQNRVVSKF
;
A
#
# COMPACT_ATOMS: atom_id res chain seq x y z
N ALA A 1 1.86 4.20 22.76
CA ALA A 1 0.70 3.31 22.59
C ALA A 1 0.41 3.15 21.09
N TRP A 2 0.32 1.91 20.59
CA TRP A 2 -0.09 1.64 19.21
C TRP A 2 -1.60 1.40 19.21
N THR A 3 -2.39 2.35 18.71
CA THR A 3 -3.85 2.23 18.63
C THR A 3 -4.25 1.65 17.27
N ASN A 4 -4.73 0.39 17.29
CA ASN A 4 -5.42 -0.24 16.17
C ASN A 4 -6.74 0.48 15.91
N SER A 5 -6.94 1.06 14.73
CA SER A 5 -8.15 1.78 14.33
C SER A 5 -9.30 0.87 13.89
N THR A 6 -9.40 -0.35 14.43
CA THR A 6 -10.40 -1.37 14.03
C THR A 6 -11.53 -1.53 15.03
N THR A 7 -11.77 -0.55 15.89
CA THR A 7 -12.94 -0.56 16.79
C THR A 7 -13.81 0.68 16.60
N GLN A 8 -15.08 0.39 16.28
CA GLN A 8 -16.28 1.23 16.38
C GLN A 8 -16.53 2.33 15.33
N SER A 9 -17.36 1.96 14.36
CA SER A 9 -18.60 2.68 14.07
C SER A 9 -19.59 1.72 13.41
N GLN A 10 -20.36 1.01 14.23
CA GLN A 10 -21.66 0.47 13.82
C GLN A 10 -22.55 1.68 13.46
N GLY A 11 -23.06 1.76 12.22
CA GLY A 11 -24.20 2.65 11.96
C GLY A 11 -24.30 3.36 10.61
N GLN A 12 -23.27 3.39 9.75
CA GLN A 12 -23.42 3.94 8.40
C GLN A 12 -22.74 3.06 7.35
N ARG A 13 -23.56 2.28 6.62
CA ARG A 13 -23.15 1.58 5.39
C ARG A 13 -23.04 2.60 4.27
N GLY A 14 -21.97 3.37 4.27
CA GLY A 14 -21.55 4.21 3.15
C GLY A 14 -20.04 4.19 3.09
N ILE A 15 -19.46 4.17 1.88
CA ILE A 15 -18.03 4.43 1.71
C ILE A 15 -17.80 5.85 2.23
N GLY A 16 -17.28 5.97 3.45
CA GLY A 16 -17.04 7.25 4.10
C GLY A 16 -16.09 8.08 3.25
N THR A 17 -16.62 9.06 2.53
CA THR A 17 -15.87 10.03 1.71
C THR A 17 -14.91 10.86 2.56
N GLU A 18 -15.14 10.91 3.88
CA GLU A 18 -14.21 11.47 4.85
C GLU A 18 -12.80 10.87 4.76
N SER A 19 -12.70 9.59 4.41
CA SER A 19 -11.41 8.91 4.29
C SER A 19 -10.61 9.46 3.11
N ILE A 20 -11.27 9.72 1.98
CA ILE A 20 -10.63 10.19 0.74
C ILE A 20 -9.99 11.56 0.95
N GLY A 21 -10.67 12.47 1.66
CA GLY A 21 -10.13 13.79 2.00
C GLY A 21 -8.95 13.75 2.97
N LYS A 22 -8.91 12.78 3.90
CA LYS A 22 -7.82 12.60 4.87
C LYS A 22 -6.51 12.21 4.17
N TRP A 23 -6.55 11.30 3.20
CA TRP A 23 -5.35 10.90 2.44
C TRP A 23 -4.74 12.07 1.66
N ARG A 24 -5.58 12.93 1.06
CA ARG A 24 -5.10 14.09 0.29
C ARG A 24 -4.25 15.05 1.13
N ARG A 25 -4.50 15.15 2.44
CA ARG A 25 -3.73 16.02 3.36
C ARG A 25 -2.39 15.41 3.78
N HIS A 26 -2.23 14.09 3.69
CA HIS A 26 -1.01 13.37 4.09
C HIS A 26 -0.12 12.96 2.92
N LEU A 27 -0.64 13.00 1.69
CA LEU A 27 0.13 12.67 0.49
C LEU A 27 1.03 13.84 0.10
N SER A 28 2.35 13.64 0.22
CA SER A 28 3.31 14.58 -0.35
C SER A 28 3.24 14.55 -1.88
N ALA A 29 3.70 15.63 -2.53
CA ALA A 29 3.76 15.71 -3.99
C ALA A 29 4.51 14.49 -4.60
N GLU A 30 5.57 14.05 -3.95
CA GLU A 30 6.38 12.91 -4.38
C GLU A 30 5.58 11.58 -4.35
N MET A 31 4.75 11.38 -3.32
CA MET A 31 3.84 10.23 -3.25
C MET A 31 2.77 10.30 -4.33
N VAL A 32 2.24 11.49 -4.62
CA VAL A 32 1.26 11.67 -5.71
C VAL A 32 1.89 11.32 -7.06
N ALA A 33 3.12 11.76 -7.33
CA ALA A 33 3.85 11.41 -8.54
C ALA A 33 4.05 9.89 -8.69
N LEU A 34 4.39 9.22 -7.59
CA LEU A 34 4.57 7.77 -7.55
C LEU A 34 3.25 7.02 -7.76
N CYS A 35 2.17 7.42 -7.09
CA CYS A 35 0.88 6.80 -7.27
C CYS A 35 0.38 6.96 -8.71
N GLN A 36 0.57 8.14 -9.32
CA GLN A 36 0.23 8.36 -10.72
C GLN A 36 1.10 7.54 -11.68
N SER A 37 2.38 7.31 -11.36
CA SER A 37 3.25 6.50 -12.22
C SER A 37 2.85 5.03 -12.21
N VAL A 38 2.49 4.49 -11.04
CA VAL A 38 2.00 3.10 -10.90
C VAL A 38 0.61 2.93 -11.52
N ALA A 39 -0.31 3.86 -11.25
CA ALA A 39 -1.70 3.78 -11.72
C ALA A 39 -1.89 4.34 -13.15
N ARG A 40 -0.82 4.63 -13.88
CA ARG A 40 -0.89 5.34 -15.17
C ARG A 40 -1.77 4.63 -16.19
N LYS A 41 -1.73 3.29 -16.22
CA LYS A 41 -2.51 2.47 -17.15
C LYS A 41 -4.00 2.51 -16.80
N GLU A 42 -4.33 2.41 -15.52
CA GLU A 42 -5.70 2.50 -15.00
C GLU A 42 -6.26 3.91 -15.20
N MET A 43 -5.48 4.95 -14.91
CA MET A 43 -5.88 6.35 -15.13
C MET A 43 -6.19 6.61 -16.60
N LYS A 44 -5.36 6.10 -17.52
CA LYS A 44 -5.63 6.19 -18.96
C LYS A 44 -6.89 5.43 -19.37
N LYS A 45 -7.12 4.25 -18.79
CA LYS A 45 -8.32 3.42 -19.06
C LYS A 45 -9.62 4.12 -18.64
N PHE A 46 -9.59 4.87 -17.55
CA PHE A 46 -10.76 5.55 -16.98
C PHE A 46 -10.80 7.06 -17.27
N ASN A 47 -9.95 7.57 -18.19
CA ASN A 47 -9.86 8.99 -18.54
C ASN A 47 -9.63 9.93 -17.33
N TYR A 48 -8.90 9.49 -16.32
CA TYR A 48 -8.52 10.34 -15.20
C TYR A 48 -7.37 11.27 -15.58
N ALA A 49 -7.56 12.58 -15.37
CA ALA A 49 -6.53 13.57 -15.58
C ALA A 49 -5.42 13.46 -14.49
N PRO A 50 -4.14 13.41 -14.88
CA PRO A 50 -3.05 13.48 -13.92
C PRO A 50 -2.98 14.87 -13.28
N ILE A 51 -2.74 14.89 -11.97
CA ILE A 51 -2.51 16.13 -11.22
C ILE A 51 -1.08 16.57 -11.52
N ALA A 52 -0.88 17.84 -11.90
CA ALA A 52 0.45 18.39 -12.13
C ALA A 52 1.29 18.32 -10.85
N VAL A 53 2.41 17.62 -10.93
CA VAL A 53 3.38 17.50 -9.84
C VAL A 53 4.68 18.12 -10.31
N GLY A 54 5.33 18.92 -9.48
CA GLY A 54 6.62 19.53 -9.83
C GLY A 54 7.67 18.47 -10.20
N ILE A 55 8.51 18.77 -11.19
CA ILE A 55 9.56 17.87 -11.72
C ILE A 55 10.45 17.33 -10.59
N LEU A 56 10.77 18.20 -9.62
CA LEU A 56 11.59 17.87 -8.47
C LEU A 56 10.97 16.78 -7.57
N ALA A 57 9.64 16.72 -7.49
CA ALA A 57 8.91 15.69 -6.75
C ALA A 57 8.91 14.34 -7.50
N GLN A 58 8.89 14.37 -8.84
CA GLN A 58 9.02 13.15 -9.65
C GLN A 58 10.41 12.52 -9.49
N MET A 59 11.46 13.33 -9.43
CA MET A 59 12.83 12.84 -9.22
C MET A 59 13.09 12.31 -7.80
N LYS A 60 12.39 12.85 -6.79
CA LYS A 60 12.51 12.40 -5.39
C LYS A 60 11.63 11.19 -5.05
N ALA A 61 10.62 10.89 -5.88
CA ALA A 61 9.74 9.75 -5.67
C ALA A 61 10.48 8.38 -5.53
N PRO A 62 11.51 8.05 -6.33
CA PRO A 62 12.31 6.83 -6.13
C PRO A 62 13.08 6.82 -4.80
N LEU A 63 13.48 7.99 -4.30
CA LEU A 63 14.20 8.11 -3.03
C LEU A 63 13.28 7.82 -1.84
N LEU A 64 12.01 8.25 -1.92
CA LEU A 64 10.98 7.85 -0.94
C LEU A 64 10.72 6.34 -0.95
N LEU A 65 10.68 5.72 -2.13
CA LEU A 65 10.61 4.26 -2.25
C LEU A 65 11.77 3.58 -1.56
N GLY A 66 13.00 4.05 -1.81
CA GLY A 66 14.21 3.53 -1.18
C GLY A 66 14.14 3.60 0.34
N ARG A 67 13.69 4.74 0.89
CA ARG A 67 13.54 4.93 2.33
C ARG A 67 12.46 4.02 2.93
N SER A 68 11.30 3.91 2.29
CA SER A 68 10.23 3.02 2.75
C SER A 68 10.67 1.55 2.69
N PHE A 69 11.45 1.18 1.68
CA PHE A 69 12.02 -0.16 1.55
C PHE A 69 13.05 -0.42 2.65
N TYR A 70 13.91 0.55 2.92
CA TYR A 70 14.86 0.49 4.03
C TYR A 70 14.17 0.28 5.38
N GLU A 71 13.15 1.08 5.71
CA GLU A 71 12.41 0.92 6.97
C GLU A 71 11.71 -0.45 7.06
N PHE A 72 11.19 -0.96 5.95
CA PHE A 72 10.64 -2.30 5.89
C PHE A 72 11.70 -3.36 6.17
N PHE A 73 12.86 -3.27 5.51
CA PHE A 73 13.97 -4.20 5.71
C PHE A 73 14.57 -4.09 7.10
N GLU A 74 14.66 -2.90 7.67
CA GLU A 74 15.12 -2.70 9.04
C GLU A 74 14.19 -3.39 10.03
N ARG A 75 12.87 -3.24 9.87
CA ARG A 75 11.88 -3.95 10.71
C ARG A 75 11.96 -5.46 10.51
N LEU A 76 12.11 -5.91 9.26
CA LEU A 76 12.26 -7.32 8.93
C LEU A 76 13.54 -7.90 9.56
N TRP A 77 14.65 -7.17 9.47
CA TRP A 77 15.95 -7.54 10.02
C TRP A 77 15.93 -7.60 11.55
N ARG A 78 15.37 -6.58 12.20
CA ARG A 78 15.17 -6.59 13.67
C ARG A 78 14.35 -7.80 14.09
N ARG A 79 13.29 -8.12 13.35
CA ARG A 79 12.41 -9.26 13.67
C ARG A 79 13.03 -10.61 13.35
N TRP A 80 13.87 -10.69 12.32
CA TRP A 80 14.70 -11.86 12.03
C TRP A 80 15.74 -12.08 13.14
N ARG A 81 16.37 -11.01 13.65
CA ARG A 81 17.33 -11.11 14.76
C ARG A 81 16.68 -11.60 16.06
N VAL A 82 15.41 -11.29 16.29
CA VAL A 82 14.66 -11.68 17.52
C VAL A 82 13.96 -13.04 17.39
N GLY A 83 13.38 -13.36 16.23
CA GLY A 83 12.58 -14.59 16.01
C GLY A 83 13.29 -15.70 15.21
N GLY A 84 14.49 -15.42 14.68
CA GLY A 84 15.26 -16.36 13.88
C GLY A 84 14.59 -16.80 12.57
N LEU A 85 15.08 -17.91 12.01
CA LEU A 85 14.60 -18.50 10.74
C LEU A 85 13.11 -18.87 10.77
N SER A 86 12.58 -19.19 11.95
CA SER A 86 11.18 -19.59 12.15
C SER A 86 10.19 -18.48 11.76
N PHE A 87 10.55 -17.22 12.02
CA PHE A 87 9.74 -16.06 11.66
C PHE A 87 9.65 -15.88 10.14
N VAL A 88 10.78 -15.94 9.44
CA VAL A 88 10.82 -15.79 7.97
C VAL A 88 10.04 -16.90 7.29
N ARG A 89 10.16 -18.14 7.78
CA ARG A 89 9.35 -19.26 7.27
C ARG A 89 7.85 -18.99 7.44
N ASN A 90 7.41 -18.55 8.61
CA ASN A 90 6.01 -18.25 8.87
C ASN A 90 5.49 -17.07 8.04
N VAL A 91 6.32 -16.03 7.83
CA VAL A 91 5.98 -14.93 6.94
C VAL A 91 5.79 -15.45 5.52
N LEU A 92 6.76 -16.20 4.99
CA LEU A 92 6.68 -16.78 3.64
C LEU A 92 5.47 -17.69 3.46
N VAL A 93 5.19 -18.58 4.42
CA VAL A 93 4.00 -19.45 4.38
C VAL A 93 2.71 -18.63 4.38
N ASN A 94 2.60 -17.61 5.24
CA ASN A 94 1.41 -16.75 5.27
C ASN A 94 1.21 -15.96 3.98
N TYR A 95 2.28 -15.41 3.42
CA TYR A 95 2.21 -14.71 2.12
C TYR A 95 1.88 -15.68 0.98
N TRP A 96 2.44 -16.88 0.98
CA TRP A 96 2.15 -17.92 0.00
C TRP A 96 0.69 -18.37 0.04
N LEU A 97 0.17 -18.66 1.24
CA LEU A 97 -1.24 -19.01 1.44
C LEU A 97 -2.18 -17.92 0.92
N ARG A 98 -1.89 -16.64 1.21
CA ARG A 98 -2.67 -15.52 0.65
C ARG A 98 -2.58 -15.45 -0.87
N PHE A 99 -1.42 -15.69 -1.44
CA PHE A 99 -1.22 -15.62 -2.90
C PHE A 99 -1.99 -16.72 -3.64
N VAL A 100 -1.97 -17.94 -3.12
CA VAL A 100 -2.76 -19.07 -3.64
C VAL A 100 -4.25 -18.77 -3.54
N ASN A 101 -4.71 -18.24 -2.40
CA ASN A 101 -6.13 -17.94 -2.18
C ASN A 101 -6.64 -16.79 -3.09
N ILE A 102 -5.79 -15.80 -3.40
CA ILE A 102 -6.12 -14.74 -4.38
C ILE A 102 -6.22 -15.30 -5.80
N LYS A 103 -5.36 -16.25 -6.19
CA LYS A 103 -5.50 -16.93 -7.49
C LYS A 103 -6.81 -17.72 -7.56
N GLN A 104 -7.20 -18.38 -6.49
CA GLN A 104 -8.41 -19.20 -6.44
C GLN A 104 -9.70 -18.36 -6.53
N ASN A 105 -9.77 -17.23 -5.82
CA ASN A 105 -10.91 -16.30 -5.92
C ASN A 105 -11.03 -15.61 -7.29
N ARG A 106 -9.91 -15.42 -8.02
CA ARG A 106 -9.92 -14.84 -9.37
C ARG A 106 -10.39 -15.82 -10.45
N VAL A 107 -10.41 -17.13 -10.16
CA VAL A 107 -10.95 -18.17 -11.05
C VAL A 107 -12.47 -18.29 -10.87
N VAL A 108 -12.99 -18.11 -9.64
CA VAL A 108 -14.43 -18.17 -9.36
C VAL A 108 -15.19 -16.96 -9.93
N SER A 109 -14.57 -15.77 -10.00
CA SER A 109 -15.20 -14.57 -10.58
C SER A 109 -15.22 -14.51 -12.11
N LYS A 110 -14.82 -15.59 -12.79
CA LYS A 110 -14.84 -15.73 -14.26
C LYS A 110 -15.92 -16.68 -14.76
N PHE A 111 -16.71 -17.25 -13.85
CA PHE A 111 -17.97 -17.93 -14.12
C PHE A 111 -19.12 -17.05 -13.61
#